data_AF-A0A1W9IUC9-F1
#
_entry.id   AF-A0A1W9IUC9-F1
#
_cell.length_a   1.000
_cell.length_b   1.000
_cell.length_c   1.000
_cell.angle_alpha   90.00
_cell.angle_beta   90.00
_cell.angle_gamma   90.00
#
_symmetry.space_group_name_H-M   'P 1'
#
loop_
_entity.id
_entity.type
_entity.pdbx_description
1 polymer ?
#
loop_
_entity_poly.entity_id
_entity_poly.type
_entity_poly.pdbx_seq_one_letter_code
_entity_poly.pdbx_strand_id
1 'polypeptide(L)'
;MPLEAREGPDDAQLVARSLKQDQEAFGQLIDRHASSIVNLAYRMVGNRAEAEDLAQETFLSAFKSLATFRADAKFSTWLYRIATNKCKDWLRVKRPGEQLHDVDEALDAHVAEDRTPERLLSQQQVALELEQAIQRLPPLYREAFVLKHVEGLSYEEMQAILGVNGDTLKMRVYKGRLQLSRELAELNPTR
;
A
#
# COMPACT_ATOMS: atom_id res chain seq x y z
N MET A 1 -37.68 21.52 2.87
CA MET A 1 -37.45 20.08 3.14
C MET A 1 -36.06 19.74 2.65
N PRO A 2 -35.00 19.87 3.48
CA PRO A 2 -33.69 19.33 3.13
C PRO A 2 -33.79 17.80 3.12
N LEU A 3 -33.22 17.17 2.10
CA LEU A 3 -32.94 15.74 2.14
C LEU A 3 -31.78 15.56 3.12
N GLU A 4 -32.04 14.97 4.29
CA GLU A 4 -30.97 14.48 5.15
C GLU A 4 -30.19 13.41 4.38
N ALA A 5 -29.00 13.77 3.91
CA ALA A 5 -28.06 12.80 3.40
C ALA A 5 -27.74 11.85 4.56
N ARG A 6 -28.30 10.64 4.49
CA ARG A 6 -27.92 9.54 5.38
C ARG A 6 -26.48 9.14 5.03
N GLU A 7 -25.52 9.85 5.62
CA GLU A 7 -24.16 9.36 5.69
C GLU A 7 -24.20 7.97 6.32
N GLY A 8 -23.73 6.98 5.57
CA GLY A 8 -23.66 5.60 6.05
C GLY A 8 -22.72 5.49 7.25
N PRO A 9 -22.82 4.42 8.05
CA PRO A 9 -22.05 4.30 9.28
C PRO A 9 -20.55 4.47 9.04
N ASP A 10 -19.90 5.27 9.88
CA ASP A 10 -18.45 5.46 9.84
C ASP A 10 -17.70 4.19 10.29
N ASP A 11 -16.38 4.17 10.10
CA ASP A 11 -15.55 3.00 10.45
C ASP A 11 -15.62 2.66 11.94
N ALA A 12 -15.72 3.64 12.84
CA ALA A 12 -15.79 3.41 14.27
C ALA A 12 -17.12 2.78 14.67
N GLN A 13 -18.24 3.22 14.06
CA GLN A 13 -19.57 2.62 14.23
C GLN A 13 -19.61 1.18 13.71
N LEU A 14 -19.03 0.92 12.53
CA LEU A 14 -18.95 -0.42 11.96
C LEU A 14 -18.07 -1.36 12.80
N VAL A 15 -16.92 -0.89 13.29
CA VAL A 15 -16.07 -1.65 14.23
C VAL A 15 -16.84 -1.95 15.53
N ALA A 16 -17.53 -0.98 16.12
CA ALA A 16 -18.29 -1.15 17.35
C ALA A 16 -19.47 -2.13 17.21
N ARG A 17 -20.06 -2.23 16.01
CA ARG A 17 -21.05 -3.26 15.65
C ARG A 17 -20.38 -4.63 15.48
N SER A 18 -19.29 -4.70 14.71
CA SER A 18 -18.56 -5.94 14.44
C SER A 18 -18.05 -6.63 15.72
N LEU A 19 -17.61 -5.84 16.71
CA LEU A 19 -17.23 -6.34 18.05
C LEU A 19 -18.40 -7.01 18.81
N LYS A 20 -19.64 -6.64 18.49
CA LYS A 20 -20.88 -7.26 18.99
C LYS A 20 -21.35 -8.45 18.14
N GLN A 21 -20.45 -9.05 17.36
CA GLN A 21 -20.71 -10.18 16.45
C GLN A 21 -21.61 -9.84 15.24
N ASP A 22 -21.75 -8.57 14.89
CA ASP A 22 -22.42 -8.14 13.65
C ASP A 22 -21.51 -8.39 12.44
N GLN A 23 -21.74 -9.51 11.74
CA GLN A 23 -20.95 -9.89 10.56
C GLN A 23 -21.20 -8.96 9.36
N GLU A 24 -22.39 -8.39 9.23
CA GLU A 24 -22.73 -7.46 8.14
C GLU A 24 -21.93 -6.17 8.29
N ALA A 25 -21.78 -5.67 9.52
CA ALA A 25 -20.94 -4.50 9.80
C ALA A 25 -19.46 -4.73 9.43
N PHE A 26 -18.95 -5.95 9.57
CA PHE A 26 -17.58 -6.26 9.11
C PHE A 26 -17.51 -6.38 7.59
N GLY A 27 -18.55 -6.92 6.93
CA GLY A 27 -18.69 -6.89 5.48
C GLY A 27 -18.57 -5.47 4.91
N GLN A 28 -19.28 -4.50 5.52
CA GLN A 28 -19.20 -3.09 5.12
C GLN A 28 -17.79 -2.47 5.32
N LEU A 29 -17.00 -2.95 6.30
CA LEU A 29 -15.58 -2.57 6.44
C LEU A 29 -14.72 -3.19 5.33
N ILE A 30 -14.99 -4.43 4.92
CA ILE A 30 -14.31 -5.04 3.77
C ILE A 30 -14.62 -4.23 2.51
N ASP A 31 -15.89 -4.01 2.19
CA ASP A 31 -16.33 -3.31 0.97
C ASP A 31 -15.71 -1.91 0.85
N ARG A 32 -15.63 -1.17 1.96
CA ARG A 32 -15.04 0.17 2.01
C ARG A 32 -13.52 0.19 1.80
N HIS A 33 -12.80 -0.82 2.28
CA HIS A 33 -11.33 -0.82 2.31
C HIS A 33 -10.66 -1.76 1.31
N ALA A 34 -11.40 -2.70 0.70
CA ALA A 34 -10.85 -3.77 -0.14
C ALA A 34 -9.99 -3.24 -1.30
N SER A 35 -10.50 -2.26 -2.06
CA SER A 35 -9.75 -1.66 -3.16
C SER A 35 -8.42 -1.06 -2.69
N SER A 36 -8.42 -0.31 -1.60
CA SER A 36 -7.21 0.32 -1.05
C SER A 36 -6.19 -0.71 -0.58
N ILE A 37 -6.62 -1.78 0.10
CA ILE A 37 -5.73 -2.85 0.57
C ILE A 37 -5.14 -3.66 -0.60
N VAL A 38 -5.95 -3.99 -1.61
CA VAL A 38 -5.46 -4.66 -2.83
C VAL A 38 -4.47 -3.77 -3.58
N ASN A 39 -4.74 -2.47 -3.72
CA ASN A 39 -3.85 -1.53 -4.39
C ASN A 39 -2.53 -1.32 -3.63
N LEU A 40 -2.59 -1.21 -2.29
CA LEU A 40 -1.41 -1.16 -1.43
C LEU A 40 -0.55 -2.43 -1.60
N ALA A 41 -1.17 -3.61 -1.49
CA ALA A 41 -0.48 -4.88 -1.64
C ALA A 41 0.15 -5.01 -3.04
N TYR A 42 -0.58 -4.67 -4.11
CA TYR A 42 -0.08 -4.68 -5.48
C TYR A 42 1.16 -3.78 -5.65
N ARG A 43 1.12 -2.55 -5.13
CA ARG A 43 2.26 -1.62 -5.17
C ARG A 43 3.46 -2.08 -4.33
N MET A 44 3.24 -2.93 -3.32
CA MET A 44 4.32 -3.53 -2.54
C MET A 44 4.94 -4.75 -3.23
N VAL A 45 4.14 -5.69 -3.74
CA VAL A 45 4.60 -7.01 -4.23
C VAL A 45 4.72 -7.15 -5.74
N GLY A 46 4.10 -6.25 -6.51
CA GLY A 46 4.15 -6.20 -7.99
C GLY A 46 3.31 -7.23 -8.73
N ASN A 47 2.71 -8.21 -8.04
CA ASN A 47 1.87 -9.25 -8.63
C ASN A 47 0.40 -9.07 -8.22
N ARG A 48 -0.51 -9.07 -9.20
CA ARG A 48 -1.94 -8.79 -8.99
C ARG A 48 -2.68 -9.89 -8.22
N ALA A 49 -2.37 -11.17 -8.46
CA ALA A 49 -3.02 -12.29 -7.80
C ALA A 49 -2.52 -12.44 -6.35
N GLU A 50 -1.20 -12.38 -6.15
CA GLU A 50 -0.60 -12.43 -4.80
C GLU A 50 -1.08 -11.24 -3.94
N ALA A 51 -1.37 -10.08 -4.56
CA ALA A 51 -2.00 -8.95 -3.87
C ALA A 51 -3.46 -9.19 -3.45
N GLU A 52 -4.24 -9.99 -4.19
CA GLU A 52 -5.60 -10.40 -3.76
C GLU A 52 -5.55 -11.36 -2.60
N ASP A 53 -4.65 -12.33 -2.66
CA ASP A 53 -4.47 -13.32 -1.58
C ASP A 53 -3.98 -12.63 -0.30
N LEU A 54 -2.99 -11.73 -0.41
CA LEU A 54 -2.53 -10.92 0.73
C LEU A 54 -3.62 -9.98 1.27
N ALA A 55 -4.50 -9.44 0.42
CA ALA A 55 -5.64 -8.63 0.87
C ALA A 55 -6.69 -9.48 1.60
N GLN A 56 -7.07 -10.63 1.05
CA GLN A 56 -7.98 -11.59 1.70
C GLN A 56 -7.43 -12.04 3.06
N GLU A 57 -6.15 -12.42 3.12
CA GLU A 57 -5.48 -12.74 4.37
C GLU A 57 -5.48 -11.56 5.34
N THR A 58 -5.29 -10.33 4.86
CA THR A 58 -5.33 -9.11 5.68
C THR A 58 -6.69 -8.96 6.35
N PHE A 59 -7.79 -9.07 5.61
CA PHE A 59 -9.14 -8.99 6.18
C PHE A 59 -9.44 -10.16 7.12
N LEU A 60 -8.95 -11.38 6.83
CA LEU A 60 -9.09 -12.52 7.74
C LEU A 60 -8.31 -12.31 9.05
N SER A 61 -7.09 -11.78 8.98
CA SER A 61 -6.30 -11.39 10.15
C SER A 61 -6.95 -10.23 10.92
N ALA A 62 -7.49 -9.23 10.22
CA ALA A 62 -8.21 -8.12 10.82
C ALA A 62 -9.46 -8.59 11.56
N PHE A 63 -10.28 -9.46 10.97
CA PHE A 63 -11.45 -10.05 11.62
C PHE A 63 -11.07 -10.78 12.92
N LYS A 64 -10.07 -11.68 12.84
CA LYS A 64 -9.57 -12.46 13.98
C LYS A 64 -8.97 -11.60 15.11
N SER A 65 -8.41 -10.44 14.77
CA SER A 65 -7.73 -9.55 15.73
C SER A 65 -8.52 -8.29 16.08
N LEU A 66 -9.76 -8.13 15.59
CA LEU A 66 -10.54 -6.90 15.75
C LEU A 66 -10.74 -6.51 17.22
N ALA A 67 -10.90 -7.49 18.12
CA ALA A 67 -10.98 -7.29 19.57
C ALA A 67 -9.71 -6.67 20.20
N THR A 68 -8.60 -6.59 19.47
CA THR A 68 -7.35 -5.95 19.91
C THR A 68 -7.20 -4.51 19.42
N PHE A 69 -8.06 -4.05 18.51
CA PHE A 69 -8.06 -2.67 18.03
C PHE A 69 -8.59 -1.74 19.11
N ARG A 70 -7.81 -0.71 19.46
CA ARG A 70 -8.10 0.18 20.59
C ARG A 70 -8.65 1.56 20.21
N ALA A 71 -8.91 1.80 18.91
CA ALA A 71 -9.32 3.10 18.38
C ALA A 71 -8.39 4.28 18.75
N ASP A 72 -7.13 3.96 19.04
CA ASP A 72 -6.00 4.87 19.24
C ASP A 72 -5.46 5.45 17.92
N ALA A 73 -5.71 4.75 16.81
CA ALA A 73 -5.53 5.23 15.44
C ALA A 73 -6.80 4.94 14.61
N LYS A 74 -6.87 5.50 13.39
CA LYS A 74 -7.93 5.17 12.43
C LYS A 74 -7.91 3.66 12.12
N PHE A 75 -9.09 3.08 11.87
CA PHE A 75 -9.20 1.68 11.45
C PHE A 75 -8.37 1.38 10.20
N SER A 76 -8.38 2.28 9.20
CA SER A 76 -7.54 2.18 8.01
C SER A 76 -6.04 2.11 8.34
N THR A 77 -5.52 2.94 9.24
CA THR A 77 -4.11 2.88 9.69
C THR A 77 -3.77 1.54 10.33
N TRP A 78 -4.66 1.01 11.17
CA TRP A 78 -4.48 -0.31 11.80
C TRP A 78 -4.54 -1.46 10.78
N LEU A 79 -5.45 -1.39 9.80
CA LEU A 79 -5.59 -2.35 8.72
C LEU A 79 -4.36 -2.32 7.79
N TYR A 80 -3.85 -1.13 7.47
CA TYR A 80 -2.65 -0.92 6.66
C TYR A 80 -1.40 -1.51 7.33
N ARG A 81 -1.32 -1.48 8.67
CA ARG A 81 -0.26 -2.17 9.42
C ARG A 81 -0.31 -3.68 9.21
N ILE A 82 -1.50 -4.28 9.23
CA ILE A 82 -1.67 -5.73 8.98
C ILE A 82 -1.25 -6.06 7.53
N ALA A 83 -1.74 -5.28 6.55
CA ALA A 83 -1.40 -5.46 5.13
C ALA A 83 0.09 -5.33 4.85
N THR A 84 0.71 -4.26 5.36
CA THR A 84 2.14 -3.96 5.16
C THR A 84 3.02 -5.06 5.75
N ASN A 85 2.70 -5.56 6.94
CA ASN A 85 3.43 -6.68 7.55
C ASN A 85 3.33 -7.96 6.71
N LYS A 86 2.12 -8.31 6.23
CA LYS A 86 1.92 -9.48 5.35
C LYS A 86 2.71 -9.37 4.04
N CYS A 87 2.70 -8.20 3.40
CA CYS A 87 3.48 -7.96 2.19
C CYS A 87 5.00 -8.10 2.44
N LYS A 88 5.49 -7.63 3.59
CA LYS A 88 6.90 -7.77 4.00
C LYS A 88 7.30 -9.20 4.29
N ASP A 89 6.45 -9.96 4.97
CA ASP A 89 6.66 -11.39 5.21
C ASP A 89 6.70 -12.19 3.91
N TRP A 90 5.79 -11.91 2.98
CA TRP A 90 5.78 -12.50 1.64
C TRP A 90 7.05 -12.17 0.85
N LEU A 91 7.46 -10.89 0.81
CA LEU A 91 8.67 -10.44 0.12
C LEU A 91 9.92 -11.14 0.67
N ARG A 92 10.04 -11.25 2.00
CA ARG A 92 11.16 -11.94 2.68
C ARG A 92 11.27 -13.42 2.28
N VAL A 93 10.15 -14.10 2.03
CA VAL A 93 10.14 -15.51 1.60
C VAL A 93 10.44 -15.63 0.10
N LYS A 94 9.88 -14.75 -0.73
CA LYS A 94 10.02 -14.81 -2.20
C LYS A 94 11.35 -14.25 -2.71
N ARG A 95 12.05 -13.41 -1.95
CA ARG A 95 13.36 -12.83 -2.29
C ARG A 95 14.40 -13.04 -1.18
N PRO A 96 14.91 -14.28 -0.96
CA PRO A 96 15.80 -14.58 0.18
C PRO A 96 17.15 -13.83 0.23
N GLY A 97 17.52 -13.10 -0.82
CA GLY A 97 18.72 -12.27 -0.90
C GLY A 97 18.52 -10.78 -0.55
N GLU A 98 17.29 -10.25 -0.62
CA GLU A 98 16.98 -8.86 -0.24
C GLU A 98 16.83 -8.73 1.29
N GLN A 99 17.89 -9.08 2.03
CA GLN A 99 17.92 -8.88 3.48
C GLN A 99 17.94 -7.39 3.80
N LEU A 100 17.16 -6.99 4.82
CA LEU A 100 16.92 -5.59 5.21
C LEU A 100 18.11 -4.96 5.98
N HIS A 101 19.32 -5.19 5.50
CA HIS A 101 20.56 -4.57 5.96
C HIS A 101 21.08 -3.58 4.90
N ASP A 102 22.21 -2.93 5.19
CA ASP A 102 22.62 -1.69 4.51
C ASP A 102 22.65 -1.78 2.98
N VAL A 103 22.29 -0.65 2.37
CA VAL A 103 21.97 -0.55 0.95
C VAL A 103 23.24 -0.67 0.11
N ASP A 104 23.41 -1.84 -0.49
CA ASP A 104 24.28 -2.04 -1.66
C ASP A 104 23.49 -2.66 -2.82
N GLU A 105 23.98 -2.44 -4.04
CA GLU A 105 23.21 -2.58 -5.28
C GLU A 105 22.84 -4.03 -5.63
N ALA A 106 21.55 -4.26 -5.89
CA ALA A 106 21.05 -5.42 -6.63
C ALA A 106 19.85 -5.01 -7.49
N LEU A 107 20.12 -4.55 -8.71
CA LEU A 107 19.11 -4.31 -9.74
C LEU A 107 18.91 -5.60 -10.54
N ASP A 108 17.89 -6.38 -10.20
CA ASP A 108 17.42 -7.48 -11.05
C ASP A 108 16.05 -7.14 -11.64
N ALA A 109 15.98 -7.08 -12.96
CA ALA A 109 14.83 -6.58 -13.70
C ALA A 109 13.98 -7.72 -14.26
N HIS A 110 12.67 -7.65 -14.02
CA HIS A 110 11.68 -8.38 -14.80
C HIS A 110 10.68 -7.39 -15.40
N VAL A 111 10.65 -7.34 -16.73
CA VAL A 111 9.78 -6.47 -17.54
C VAL A 111 9.20 -7.30 -18.69
N ALA A 112 7.88 -7.33 -18.80
CA ALA A 112 7.08 -7.79 -19.94
C ALA A 112 5.61 -7.35 -19.68
N GLU A 113 4.75 -6.98 -20.63
CA GLU A 113 4.93 -6.71 -22.07
C GLU A 113 3.78 -5.79 -22.57
N ASP A 114 4.07 -4.87 -23.50
CA ASP A 114 3.29 -4.47 -24.69
C ASP A 114 1.74 -4.18 -24.68
N ARG A 115 1.34 -2.91 -24.98
CA ARG A 115 0.57 -2.45 -26.19
C ARG A 115 -0.36 -1.22 -26.07
N THR A 116 -0.64 -0.59 -27.23
CA THR A 116 -1.12 0.81 -27.46
C THR A 116 -2.30 0.87 -28.47
N PRO A 117 -3.36 1.72 -28.32
CA PRO A 117 -3.56 2.98 -29.13
C PRO A 117 -4.43 4.10 -28.45
N GLU A 118 -4.31 5.43 -28.61
CA GLU A 118 -3.24 6.39 -29.00
C GLU A 118 -3.03 7.44 -27.88
N ARG A 119 -4.05 8.26 -27.55
CA ARG A 119 -3.91 9.44 -26.65
C ARG A 119 -4.43 9.26 -25.23
N LEU A 120 -5.49 8.47 -25.02
CA LEU A 120 -5.86 7.98 -23.69
C LEU A 120 -4.73 7.12 -23.10
N LEU A 121 -3.96 6.45 -23.96
CA LEU A 121 -2.72 5.80 -23.56
C LEU A 121 -1.74 6.74 -22.91
N SER A 122 -1.58 8.00 -23.35
CA SER A 122 -0.47 8.80 -22.85
C SER A 122 -0.54 8.99 -21.33
N GLN A 123 -1.72 8.87 -20.74
CA GLN A 123 -1.92 8.84 -19.28
C GLN A 123 -1.79 7.41 -18.71
N GLN A 124 -2.35 6.39 -19.37
CA GLN A 124 -2.26 4.99 -18.91
C GLN A 124 -0.83 4.42 -18.99
N GLN A 125 -0.08 4.79 -20.03
CA GLN A 125 1.32 4.48 -20.27
C GLN A 125 2.22 5.16 -19.23
N VAL A 126 2.00 6.46 -18.95
CA VAL A 126 2.72 7.16 -17.87
C VAL A 126 2.38 6.58 -16.50
N ALA A 127 1.13 6.15 -16.28
CA ALA A 127 0.75 5.44 -15.05
C ALA A 127 1.45 4.07 -14.94
N LEU A 128 1.51 3.30 -16.03
CA LEU A 128 2.20 2.01 -16.10
C LEU A 128 3.71 2.16 -15.89
N GLU A 129 4.35 3.15 -16.51
CA GLU A 129 5.76 3.49 -16.32
C GLU A 129 6.07 3.90 -14.88
N LEU A 130 5.17 4.69 -14.25
CA LEU A 130 5.28 5.05 -12.84
C LEU A 130 5.12 3.83 -11.93
N GLU A 131 4.17 2.94 -12.20
CA GLU A 131 3.99 1.70 -11.42
C GLU A 131 5.20 0.76 -11.57
N GLN A 132 5.74 0.60 -12.77
CA GLN A 132 6.97 -0.16 -13.01
C GLN A 132 8.18 0.45 -12.28
N ALA A 133 8.35 1.78 -12.33
CA ALA A 133 9.42 2.46 -11.60
C ALA A 133 9.28 2.30 -10.07
N ILE A 134 8.05 2.37 -9.54
CA ILE A 134 7.77 2.07 -8.12
C ILE A 134 8.15 0.62 -7.78
N GLN A 135 7.85 -0.34 -8.66
CA GLN A 135 8.23 -1.74 -8.46
C GLN A 135 9.75 -1.99 -8.53
N ARG A 136 10.54 -1.12 -9.17
CA ARG A 136 12.02 -1.19 -9.18
C ARG A 136 12.69 -0.55 -7.96
N LEU A 137 11.98 0.26 -7.18
CA LEU A 137 12.50 0.78 -5.90
C LEU A 137 12.86 -0.37 -4.94
N PRO A 138 13.99 -0.29 -4.20
CA PRO A 138 14.28 -1.17 -3.06
C PRO A 138 13.10 -1.22 -2.07
N PRO A 139 12.78 -2.38 -1.45
CA PRO A 139 11.56 -2.54 -0.64
C PRO A 139 11.35 -1.48 0.44
N LEU A 140 12.41 -1.06 1.14
CA LEU A 140 12.36 -0.03 2.18
C LEU A 140 12.04 1.37 1.65
N TYR A 141 12.39 1.67 0.39
CA TYR A 141 12.05 2.93 -0.26
C TYR A 141 10.67 2.84 -0.89
N ARG A 142 10.29 1.68 -1.43
CA ARG A 142 8.95 1.39 -1.97
C ARG A 142 7.87 1.52 -0.90
N GLU A 143 8.02 0.84 0.25
CA GLU A 143 7.05 0.90 1.36
C GLU A 143 6.83 2.36 1.82
N ALA A 144 7.92 3.12 1.98
CA ALA A 144 7.88 4.48 2.49
C ALA A 144 7.30 5.46 1.46
N PHE A 145 7.65 5.30 0.18
CA PHE A 145 7.13 6.13 -0.91
C PHE A 145 5.63 5.89 -1.11
N VAL A 146 5.18 4.65 -1.22
CA VAL A 146 3.77 4.28 -1.42
C VAL A 146 2.91 4.83 -0.28
N LEU A 147 3.26 4.53 0.97
CA LEU A 147 2.50 5.03 2.12
C LEU A 147 2.46 6.57 2.20
N LYS A 148 3.54 7.27 1.83
CA LYS A 148 3.59 8.75 1.94
C LYS A 148 2.91 9.49 0.78
N HIS A 149 3.12 9.03 -0.46
CA HIS A 149 2.79 9.78 -1.68
C HIS A 149 1.58 9.22 -2.42
N VAL A 150 1.32 7.90 -2.31
CA VAL A 150 0.19 7.26 -2.99
C VAL A 150 -0.99 7.14 -2.04
N GLU A 151 -0.75 6.67 -0.81
CA GLU A 151 -1.77 6.57 0.24
C GLU A 151 -1.93 7.86 1.06
N GLY A 152 -1.09 8.87 0.83
CA GLY A 152 -1.21 10.21 1.41
C GLY A 152 -0.91 10.34 2.91
N LEU A 153 -0.41 9.29 3.58
CA LEU A 153 -0.32 9.23 5.04
C LEU A 153 0.64 10.23 5.66
N SER A 154 0.38 10.62 6.91
CA SER A 154 1.33 11.38 7.73
C SER A 154 2.53 10.52 8.17
N TYR A 155 3.65 11.16 8.52
CA TYR A 155 4.78 10.44 9.12
C TYR A 155 4.45 9.80 10.48
N GLU A 156 3.42 10.26 11.17
CA GLU A 156 2.91 9.68 12.41
C GLU A 156 2.16 8.36 12.14
N GLU A 157 1.21 8.37 11.18
CA GLU A 157 0.53 7.15 10.72
C GLU A 157 1.53 6.13 10.16
N MET A 158 2.52 6.58 9.39
CA MET A 158 3.59 5.70 8.90
C MET A 158 4.47 5.12 10.03
N GLN A 159 4.74 5.88 11.10
CA GLN A 159 5.43 5.34 12.28
C GLN A 159 4.60 4.24 12.96
N ALA A 160 3.30 4.45 13.11
CA ALA A 160 2.38 3.46 13.68
C ALA A 160 2.25 2.19 12.82
N ILE A 161 2.37 2.30 11.49
CA ILE A 161 2.34 1.19 10.53
C ILE A 161 3.67 0.44 10.48
N LEU A 162 4.80 1.14 10.35
CA LEU A 162 6.10 0.53 10.05
C LEU A 162 6.96 0.23 11.29
N GLY A 163 6.68 0.85 12.44
CA GLY A 163 7.53 0.72 13.65
C GLY A 163 8.92 1.37 13.52
N VAL A 164 9.09 2.29 12.56
CA VAL A 164 10.36 2.94 12.21
C VAL A 164 10.24 4.43 12.45
N ASN A 165 11.23 5.05 13.12
CA ASN A 165 11.19 6.47 13.51
C ASN A 165 11.02 7.43 12.32
N GLY A 166 10.44 8.60 12.59
CA GLY A 166 10.10 9.60 11.57
C GLY A 166 11.27 10.11 10.72
N ASP A 167 12.50 10.19 11.24
CA ASP A 167 13.65 10.68 10.48
C ASP A 167 14.19 9.63 9.50
N THR A 168 14.23 8.35 9.91
CA THR A 168 14.48 7.23 9.01
C THR A 168 13.41 7.16 7.91
N LEU A 169 12.13 7.43 8.23
CA LEU A 169 11.07 7.49 7.22
C LEU A 169 11.24 8.66 6.23
N LYS A 170 11.56 9.87 6.71
CA LYS A 170 11.88 11.03 5.83
C LYS A 170 13.03 10.67 4.88
N MET A 171 14.08 10.00 5.39
CA MET A 171 15.21 9.55 4.58
C MET A 171 14.79 8.54 3.51
N ARG A 172 14.05 7.48 3.88
CA ARG A 172 13.54 6.46 2.94
C ARG A 172 12.64 7.06 1.85
N VAL A 173 11.72 7.95 2.25
CA VAL A 173 10.86 8.71 1.32
C VAL A 173 11.70 9.56 0.36
N TYR A 174 12.69 10.28 0.87
CA TYR A 174 13.57 11.12 0.05
C TYR A 174 14.38 10.29 -0.96
N LYS A 175 14.95 9.16 -0.52
CA LYS A 175 15.71 8.24 -1.38
C LYS A 175 14.82 7.63 -2.47
N GLY A 176 13.63 7.14 -2.12
CA GLY A 176 12.65 6.62 -3.09
C GLY A 176 12.24 7.66 -4.13
N ARG A 177 11.93 8.89 -3.70
CA ARG A 177 11.63 10.01 -4.62
C ARG A 177 12.81 10.35 -5.53
N LEU A 178 14.04 10.35 -5.01
CA LEU A 178 15.25 10.63 -5.80
C LEU A 178 15.52 9.55 -6.86
N GLN A 179 15.34 8.27 -6.51
CA GLN A 179 15.50 7.17 -7.46
C GLN A 179 14.40 7.19 -8.54
N LEU A 180 13.12 7.33 -8.17
CA LEU A 180 12.03 7.48 -9.14
C LEU A 180 12.25 8.66 -10.08
N SER A 181 12.73 9.80 -9.56
CA SER A 181 13.02 10.98 -10.37
C SER A 181 14.16 10.78 -11.38
N ARG A 182 15.07 9.80 -11.15
CA ARG A 182 16.12 9.43 -12.10
C ARG A 182 15.55 8.49 -13.16
N GLU A 183 14.90 7.40 -12.73
CA GLU A 183 14.30 6.42 -13.63
C GLU A 183 13.29 7.06 -14.60
N LEU A 184 12.43 7.96 -14.13
CA LEU A 184 11.44 8.65 -14.97
C LEU A 184 12.06 9.69 -15.92
N ALA A 185 13.23 10.24 -15.57
CA ALA A 185 13.98 11.16 -16.43
C ALA A 185 14.73 10.40 -17.54
N GLU A 186 15.26 9.21 -17.24
CA GLU A 186 15.87 8.30 -18.22
C GLU A 186 14.84 7.76 -19.23
N LEU A 187 13.58 7.56 -18.80
CA LEU A 187 12.46 7.18 -19.66
C LEU A 187 11.94 8.36 -20.54
N ASN A 188 12.16 9.61 -20.13
CA ASN A 188 11.77 10.81 -20.86
C ASN A 188 12.98 11.73 -21.14
N PRO A 189 13.99 11.26 -21.90
CA PRO A 189 15.29 11.95 -21.99
C PRO A 189 15.23 13.32 -22.68
N THR A 190 14.21 13.59 -23.50
CA THR A 190 13.92 14.92 -24.04
C THR A 190 12.43 15.10 -24.38
N ARG A 191 11.84 16.21 -23.94
CA ARG A 191 10.64 16.81 -24.55
C ARG A 191 10.74 18.33 -24.51
#